data_AF-A0A820PEJ2-F1
#
_entry.id   AF-A0A820PEJ2-F1
#
_cell.length_a   1.000
_cell.length_b   1.000
_cell.length_c   1.000
_cell.angle_alpha   90.00
_cell.angle_beta   90.00
_cell.angle_gamma   90.00
#
_symmetry.space_group_name_H-M   'P 1'
#
loop_
_entity.id
_entity.type
_entity.pdbx_description
1 polymer ?
#
loop_
_entity_poly.entity_id
_entity_poly.type
_entity_poly.pdbx_seq_one_letter_code
_entity_poly.pdbx_strand_id
1 'polypeptide(L)'
;NEEEQPMFDLLDQQQFILTIDFINTQQTCDDVEVTQTIHAYSKAISSNCSYNRSILTISTVLQSHTIDLNYDFTYARSIGGFRVRFYGQQLESRNSSSNIHYLVRELNFIQPFLNNNQTMAYDPNIEFELIRVINQTDSLDDNGETDYNALWSLISLTSTSDLFLTYDNYMY
;
A
#
# COMPACT_ATOMS: atom_id res chain seq x y z
N ASN A 1 19.52 20.13 1.33
CA ASN A 1 20.65 19.92 0.41
C ASN A 1 20.12 19.92 -1.01
N GLU A 2 20.70 20.71 -1.92
CA GLU A 2 20.25 20.76 -3.32
C GLU A 2 20.52 19.45 -4.08
N GLU A 3 21.52 18.66 -3.64
CA GLU A 3 21.89 17.38 -4.24
C GLU A 3 20.94 16.22 -3.89
N GLU A 4 20.19 16.32 -2.80
CA GLU A 4 19.21 15.30 -2.39
C GLU A 4 17.85 15.48 -3.08
N GLN A 5 17.54 16.70 -3.56
CA GLN A 5 16.25 17.04 -4.16
C GLN A 5 15.85 16.09 -5.31
N PRO A 6 16.76 15.72 -6.25
CA PRO A 6 16.42 14.78 -7.31
C PRO A 6 16.00 13.39 -6.79
N MET A 7 16.52 12.95 -5.64
CA MET A 7 16.09 11.68 -5.04
C MET A 7 14.67 11.78 -4.49
N PHE A 8 14.33 12.90 -3.83
CA PHE A 8 12.96 13.14 -3.36
C PHE A 8 11.97 13.24 -4.52
N ASP A 9 12.34 13.96 -5.58
CA ASP A 9 11.53 14.06 -6.79
C ASP A 9 11.31 12.68 -7.45
N LEU A 10 12.34 11.83 -7.45
CA LEU A 10 12.27 10.46 -8.00
C LEU A 10 11.40 9.55 -7.13
N LEU A 11 11.48 9.67 -5.80
CA LEU A 11 10.58 8.97 -4.87
C LEU A 11 9.13 9.40 -5.08
N ASP A 12 8.90 10.70 -5.28
CA ASP A 12 7.55 11.25 -5.43
C ASP A 12 6.90 10.83 -6.77
N GLN A 13 7.70 10.51 -7.78
CA GLN A 13 7.27 9.96 -9.07
C GLN A 13 6.89 8.47 -9.01
N GLN A 14 7.28 7.74 -7.95
CA GLN A 14 6.97 6.32 -7.87
C GLN A 14 5.47 6.10 -7.68
N GLN A 15 4.86 5.45 -8.67
CA GLN A 15 3.45 5.10 -8.65
C GLN A 15 3.24 3.81 -7.85
N PHE A 16 2.27 3.83 -6.93
CA PHE A 16 1.90 2.66 -6.15
C PHE A 16 0.62 2.00 -6.65
N ILE A 17 0.68 0.68 -6.72
CA ILE A 17 -0.46 -0.19 -6.93
C ILE A 17 -0.76 -0.89 -5.61
N LEU A 18 -1.95 -0.65 -5.09
CA LEU A 18 -2.49 -1.42 -3.99
C LEU A 18 -3.35 -2.54 -4.54
N THR A 19 -3.17 -3.74 -4.00
CA THR A 19 -4.06 -4.87 -4.23
C THR A 19 -4.53 -5.44 -2.90
N ILE A 20 -5.84 -5.62 -2.73
CA ILE A 20 -6.42 -6.32 -1.59
C ILE A 20 -7.14 -7.56 -2.10
N ASP A 21 -6.81 -8.70 -1.51
CA ASP A 21 -7.54 -9.95 -1.69
C ASP A 21 -8.38 -10.23 -0.45
N PHE A 22 -9.70 -10.21 -0.57
CA PHE A 22 -10.60 -10.73 0.46
C PHE A 22 -10.78 -12.23 0.24
N ILE A 23 -10.49 -13.02 1.27
CA ILE A 23 -10.40 -14.48 1.22
C ILE A 23 -11.61 -15.08 1.92
N ASN A 24 -12.16 -16.16 1.34
CA ASN A 24 -13.37 -16.82 1.83
C ASN A 24 -14.52 -15.82 2.00
N THR A 25 -14.69 -14.96 1.00
CA THR A 25 -15.72 -13.92 1.00
C THR A 25 -16.88 -14.30 0.09
N GLN A 26 -18.08 -13.85 0.46
CA GLN A 26 -19.24 -13.84 -0.42
C GLN A 26 -19.48 -12.46 -1.06
N GLN A 27 -18.63 -11.48 -0.77
CA GLN A 27 -18.65 -10.16 -1.41
C GLN A 27 -18.28 -10.29 -2.89
N THR A 28 -18.95 -9.50 -3.72
CA THR A 28 -18.71 -9.37 -5.16
C THR A 28 -18.21 -7.97 -5.50
N CYS A 29 -17.83 -7.74 -6.75
CA CYS A 29 -17.31 -6.45 -7.18
C CYS A 29 -18.34 -5.31 -7.09
N ASP A 30 -19.62 -5.63 -7.18
CA ASP A 30 -20.71 -4.65 -7.06
C ASP A 30 -20.93 -4.21 -5.60
N ASP A 31 -20.33 -4.93 -4.65
CA ASP A 31 -20.49 -4.70 -3.22
C ASP A 31 -19.35 -3.86 -2.61
N VAL A 32 -18.42 -3.35 -3.43
CA VAL A 32 -17.24 -2.62 -2.92
C VAL A 32 -17.01 -1.31 -3.65
N GLU A 33 -17.05 -0.22 -2.90
CA GLU A 33 -16.51 1.07 -3.31
C GLU A 33 -15.17 1.31 -2.60
N VAL A 34 -14.16 1.77 -3.36
CA VAL A 34 -12.87 2.16 -2.80
C VAL A 34 -12.75 3.68 -2.84
N THR A 35 -12.61 4.28 -1.66
CA THR A 35 -12.34 5.71 -1.53
C THR A 35 -10.97 5.93 -0.92
N GLN A 36 -10.24 6.92 -1.41
CA GLN A 36 -9.00 7.41 -0.83
C GLN A 36 -9.24 8.74 -0.16
N THR A 37 -8.84 8.88 1.10
CA THR A 37 -8.83 10.18 1.79
C THR A 37 -7.48 10.85 1.60
N ILE A 38 -7.50 12.10 1.13
CA ILE A 38 -6.32 12.94 0.94
C ILE A 38 -6.57 14.22 1.73
N HIS A 39 -5.88 14.37 2.87
CA HIS A 39 -6.14 15.42 3.86
C HIS A 39 -7.59 15.39 4.38
N ALA A 40 -8.41 16.38 4.05
CA ALA A 40 -9.79 16.49 4.55
C ALA A 40 -10.85 16.05 3.52
N TYR A 41 -10.45 15.45 2.39
CA TYR A 41 -11.34 15.10 1.30
C TYR A 41 -11.22 13.62 0.93
N SER A 42 -12.35 12.91 0.89
CA SER A 42 -12.43 11.53 0.39
C SER A 42 -12.83 11.54 -1.08
N LYS A 43 -12.14 10.73 -1.89
CA LYS A 43 -12.34 10.62 -3.34
C LYS A 43 -12.43 9.16 -3.75
N ALA A 44 -13.48 8.80 -4.48
CA ALA A 44 -13.57 7.49 -5.11
C ALA A 44 -12.40 7.31 -6.10
N ILE A 45 -11.70 6.18 -5.99
CA ILE A 45 -10.59 5.83 -6.88
C ILE A 45 -11.01 4.70 -7.79
N SER A 46 -10.58 4.78 -9.06
CA SER A 46 -10.84 3.70 -10.01
C SER A 46 -10.15 2.44 -9.53
N SER A 47 -10.91 1.36 -9.41
CA SER A 47 -10.40 0.06 -9.00
C SER A 47 -10.77 -1.00 -10.03
N ASN A 48 -9.80 -1.84 -10.38
CA ASN A 48 -10.07 -3.10 -11.04
C ASN A 48 -10.52 -4.11 -9.99
N CYS A 49 -11.62 -4.80 -10.26
CA CYS A 49 -12.12 -5.83 -9.37
C CYS A 49 -12.29 -7.15 -10.12
N SER A 50 -11.93 -8.25 -9.46
CA SER A 50 -12.16 -9.60 -9.95
C SER A 50 -12.57 -10.53 -8.83
N TYR A 51 -13.46 -11.47 -9.12
CA TYR A 51 -13.91 -12.47 -8.17
C TYR A 51 -13.65 -13.87 -8.73
N ASN A 52 -12.97 -14.72 -7.96
CA ASN A 52 -12.68 -16.10 -8.34
C ASN A 52 -12.72 -17.02 -7.11
N ARG A 53 -13.63 -18.00 -7.11
CA ARG A 53 -13.73 -19.07 -6.08
C ARG A 53 -13.61 -18.54 -4.64
N SER A 54 -14.48 -17.59 -4.28
CA SER A 54 -14.54 -16.97 -2.94
C SER A 54 -13.34 -16.08 -2.58
N ILE A 55 -12.57 -15.65 -3.58
CA ILE A 55 -11.55 -14.63 -3.44
C ILE A 55 -11.99 -13.41 -4.27
N LEU A 56 -12.14 -12.27 -3.61
CA LEU A 56 -12.39 -10.98 -4.24
C LEU A 56 -11.08 -10.20 -4.25
N THR A 57 -10.55 -9.92 -5.42
CA THR A 57 -9.32 -9.13 -5.60
C THR A 57 -9.68 -7.76 -6.13
N ILE A 58 -9.25 -6.73 -5.40
CA ILE A 58 -9.42 -5.32 -5.76
C ILE A 58 -8.04 -4.72 -5.94
N SER A 59 -7.78 -4.09 -7.07
CA SER A 59 -6.50 -3.44 -7.37
C SER A 59 -6.73 -2.01 -7.82
N THR A 60 -5.97 -1.08 -7.26
CA THR A 60 -6.08 0.35 -7.54
C THR A 60 -4.73 1.02 -7.58
N VAL A 61 -4.63 2.05 -8.40
CA VAL A 61 -3.48 2.93 -8.48
C VAL A 61 -3.71 4.07 -7.50
N LEU A 62 -2.79 4.24 -6.55
CA LEU A 62 -2.88 5.30 -5.56
C LEU A 62 -2.50 6.66 -6.17
N GLN A 63 -3.22 7.71 -5.77
CA GLN A 63 -2.97 9.08 -6.24
C GLN A 63 -1.97 9.84 -5.34
N SER A 64 -1.61 9.27 -4.20
CA SER A 64 -0.67 9.83 -3.23
C SER A 64 -0.03 8.71 -2.41
N HIS A 65 1.07 9.02 -1.72
CA HIS A 65 1.73 8.11 -0.78
C HIS A 65 1.04 8.04 0.59
N THR A 66 0.02 8.87 0.87
CA THR A 66 -0.88 8.69 2.01
C THR A 66 -1.99 7.71 1.66
N ILE A 67 -2.21 6.72 2.52
CA ILE A 67 -3.10 5.58 2.26
C ILE A 67 -4.16 5.49 3.37
N ASP A 68 -5.24 6.24 3.21
CA ASP A 68 -6.45 6.10 4.01
C ASP A 68 -7.55 5.55 3.11
N LEU A 69 -7.85 4.25 3.25
CA LEU A 69 -8.78 3.56 2.38
C LEU A 69 -9.95 3.02 3.17
N ASN A 70 -11.15 3.43 2.74
CA ASN A 70 -12.39 2.92 3.29
C ASN A 70 -13.03 1.97 2.27
N TYR A 71 -13.50 0.84 2.79
CA TYR A 71 -14.23 -0.18 2.04
C TYR A 71 -15.65 -0.21 2.56
N ASP A 72 -16.59 0.37 1.80
CA ASP A 72 -17.99 0.23 2.12
C ASP A 72 -18.48 -1.10 1.55
N PHE A 73 -18.89 -2.00 2.46
CA PHE A 73 -19.52 -3.26 2.10
C PHE A 73 -21.04 -3.09 2.25
N THR A 74 -21.73 -2.96 1.12
CA THR A 74 -23.19 -2.73 1.04
C THR A 74 -24.02 -3.77 1.81
N TYR A 75 -23.47 -4.98 2.04
CA TYR A 75 -24.12 -6.05 2.80
C TYR A 75 -23.16 -6.71 3.78
N ALA A 76 -23.67 -7.03 4.98
CA ALA A 76 -22.96 -7.80 6.00
C ALA A 76 -22.75 -9.27 5.53
N ARG A 77 -21.68 -9.51 4.77
CA ARG A 77 -21.24 -10.85 4.35
C ARG A 77 -19.90 -11.18 5.00
N SER A 78 -19.75 -12.42 5.43
CA SER A 78 -18.54 -12.88 6.10
C SER A 78 -17.32 -12.80 5.18
N ILE A 79 -16.26 -12.16 5.67
CA ILE A 79 -14.90 -12.23 5.12
C ILE A 79 -14.07 -13.03 6.11
N GLY A 80 -13.48 -14.15 5.68
CA GLY A 80 -12.65 -15.00 6.53
C GLY A 80 -11.24 -14.45 6.77
N GLY A 81 -10.80 -13.54 5.90
CA GLY A 81 -9.61 -12.72 6.08
C GLY A 81 -9.27 -11.96 4.82
N PHE A 82 -8.17 -11.22 4.85
CA PHE A 82 -7.75 -10.43 3.72
C PHE A 82 -6.23 -10.37 3.62
N ARG A 83 -5.72 -10.06 2.44
CA ARG A 83 -4.30 -9.87 2.17
C ARG A 83 -4.11 -8.56 1.45
N VAL A 84 -3.22 -7.73 1.96
CA VAL A 84 -2.86 -6.44 1.37
C VAL A 84 -1.51 -6.58 0.67
N ARG A 85 -1.40 -6.05 -0.54
CA ARG A 85 -0.15 -5.95 -1.30
C ARG A 85 0.05 -4.53 -1.79
N PHE A 86 1.24 -3.98 -1.54
CA PHE A 86 1.70 -2.72 -2.13
C PHE A 86 2.84 -3.00 -3.09
N TYR A 87 2.70 -2.51 -4.31
CA TYR A 87 3.71 -2.61 -5.35
C TYR A 87 4.08 -1.22 -5.87
N GLY A 88 5.37 -0.94 -5.97
CA GLY A 88 5.92 0.26 -6.58
C GLY A 88 7.09 -0.12 -7.49
N GLN A 89 7.04 0.28 -8.76
CA GLN A 89 8.08 -0.08 -9.72
C GLN A 89 9.41 0.63 -9.39
N GLN A 90 10.54 -0.05 -9.60
CA GLN A 90 11.86 0.57 -9.52
C GLN A 90 11.98 1.75 -10.49
N LEU A 91 12.52 2.86 -10.02
CA LEU A 91 12.86 4.03 -10.82
C LEU A 91 14.35 4.33 -10.73
N GLU A 92 14.93 4.83 -11.82
CA GLU A 92 16.33 5.16 -11.90
C GLU A 92 16.50 6.48 -12.65
N SER A 93 17.43 7.31 -12.16
CA SER A 93 17.85 8.54 -12.82
C SER A 93 19.36 8.69 -12.67
N ARG A 94 20.01 9.28 -13.68
CA ARG A 94 21.45 9.53 -13.66
C ARG A 94 21.71 10.96 -14.08
N ASN A 95 22.48 11.69 -13.28
CA ASN A 95 22.92 13.04 -13.62
C ASN A 95 24.31 12.97 -14.24
N SER A 96 24.36 12.96 -15.57
CA SER A 96 25.60 12.86 -16.36
C SER A 96 26.58 14.03 -16.15
N SER A 97 26.11 15.16 -15.62
CA SER A 97 26.96 16.33 -15.35
C SER A 97 27.67 16.27 -14.00
N SER A 98 27.23 15.41 -13.09
CA SER A 98 27.73 15.32 -11.71
C SER A 98 28.17 13.91 -11.29
N ASN A 99 28.14 12.91 -12.19
CA ASN A 99 28.41 11.50 -11.88
C ASN A 99 27.55 10.96 -10.72
N ILE A 100 26.34 11.49 -10.54
CA ILE A 100 25.42 11.04 -9.49
C ILE A 100 24.41 10.05 -10.07
N HIS A 101 24.26 8.92 -9.40
CA HIS A 101 23.25 7.90 -9.66
C HIS A 101 22.16 7.95 -8.60
N TYR A 102 20.90 7.86 -9.04
CA TYR A 102 19.73 7.82 -8.18
C TYR A 102 18.92 6.57 -8.48
N LEU A 103 18.75 5.71 -7.49
CA LEU A 103 17.96 4.49 -7.58
C LEU A 103 16.86 4.48 -6.51
N VAL A 104 15.60 4.47 -6.94
CA VAL A 104 14.46 4.14 -6.08
C VAL A 104 14.13 2.67 -6.30
N ARG A 105 14.31 1.85 -5.26
CA ARG A 105 14.08 0.40 -5.32
C ARG A 105 12.60 0.07 -5.46
N GLU A 106 12.36 -1.13 -5.99
CA GLU A 106 11.01 -1.72 -6.02
C GLU A 106 10.45 -1.84 -4.60
N LEU A 107 9.21 -1.40 -4.42
CA LEU A 107 8.38 -1.74 -3.26
C LEU A 107 7.58 -2.99 -3.61
N ASN A 108 7.72 -4.06 -2.83
CA ASN A 108 6.91 -5.27 -2.97
C ASN A 108 6.56 -5.81 -1.58
N PHE A 109 5.58 -5.17 -0.95
CA PHE A 109 5.12 -5.50 0.38
C PHE A 109 3.86 -6.34 0.30
N ILE A 110 3.76 -7.40 1.12
CA ILE A 110 2.58 -8.26 1.23
C ILE A 110 2.34 -8.57 2.71
N GLN A 111 1.13 -8.28 3.20
CA GLN A 111 0.71 -8.57 4.56
C GLN A 111 -0.64 -9.30 4.58
N PRO A 112 -0.69 -10.54 5.07
CA PRO A 112 -1.95 -11.23 5.35
C PRO A 112 -2.50 -10.83 6.72
N PHE A 113 -3.83 -10.74 6.80
CA PHE A 113 -4.61 -10.57 8.01
C PHE A 113 -5.66 -11.68 8.03
N LEU A 114 -5.47 -12.64 8.93
CA LEU A 114 -6.28 -13.85 9.04
C LEU A 114 -6.44 -14.17 10.51
N ASN A 115 -7.65 -14.55 10.91
CA ASN A 115 -7.87 -15.13 12.22
C ASN A 115 -8.84 -16.31 12.13
N ASN A 116 -8.52 -17.39 12.83
CA ASN A 116 -9.28 -18.63 12.74
C ASN A 116 -10.60 -18.47 13.48
N ASN A 117 -11.71 -18.94 12.87
CA ASN A 117 -13.06 -18.89 13.43
C ASN A 117 -13.58 -17.48 13.78
N GLN A 118 -12.98 -16.45 13.17
CA GLN A 118 -13.43 -15.08 13.29
C GLN A 118 -13.68 -14.53 11.88
N THR A 119 -14.55 -13.52 11.80
CA THR A 119 -14.81 -12.80 10.56
C THR A 119 -14.39 -11.35 10.72
N MET A 120 -14.05 -10.72 9.60
CA MET A 120 -13.69 -9.30 9.59
C MET A 120 -14.82 -8.46 10.23
N ALA A 121 -14.43 -7.48 11.06
CA ALA A 121 -15.38 -6.53 11.65
C ALA A 121 -16.12 -5.73 10.56
N TYR A 122 -17.29 -5.19 10.88
CA TYR A 122 -17.98 -4.24 10.02
C TYR A 122 -17.22 -2.90 10.10
N ASP A 123 -16.75 -2.39 8.96
CA ASP A 123 -15.90 -1.20 8.84
C ASP A 123 -14.55 -1.30 9.60
N PRO A 124 -13.67 -2.23 9.19
CA PRO A 124 -12.37 -2.41 9.81
C PRO A 124 -11.42 -1.28 9.39
N ASN A 125 -10.94 -0.49 10.36
CA ASN A 125 -9.91 0.50 10.09
C ASN A 125 -8.55 -0.18 9.93
N ILE A 126 -7.96 -0.11 8.74
CA ILE A 126 -6.63 -0.64 8.45
C ILE A 126 -5.72 0.53 8.08
N GLU A 127 -4.71 0.74 8.89
CA GLU A 127 -3.77 1.85 8.80
C GLU A 127 -2.35 1.36 8.48
N PHE A 128 -1.74 2.00 7.49
CA PHE A 128 -0.35 1.77 7.08
C PHE A 128 0.41 3.09 7.01
N GLU A 129 1.66 3.07 7.50
CA GLU A 129 2.59 4.17 7.36
C GLU A 129 3.71 3.81 6.37
N LEU A 130 3.96 4.71 5.42
CA LEU A 130 5.03 4.62 4.44
C LEU A 130 6.20 5.50 4.86
N ILE A 131 7.35 4.88 5.13
CA ILE A 131 8.57 5.56 5.54
C ILE A 131 9.58 5.55 4.38
N ARG A 132 10.09 6.73 4.05
CA ARG A 132 11.19 6.89 3.08
C ARG A 132 12.52 6.59 3.78
N VAL A 133 13.31 5.71 3.18
CA VAL A 133 14.69 5.45 3.60
C VAL A 133 15.59 5.80 2.43
N ILE A 134 16.51 6.75 2.64
CA ILE A 134 17.48 7.20 1.64
C ILE A 134 18.88 6.96 2.20
N ASN A 135 19.71 6.30 1.41
CA ASN A 135 21.12 6.06 1.70
C ASN A 135 21.97 6.69 0.60
N GLN A 136 22.97 7.46 0.99
CA GLN A 136 24.01 7.98 0.11
C GLN A 136 25.28 7.17 0.30
N THR A 137 25.92 6.79 -0.80
CA THR A 137 27.25 6.18 -0.80
C THR A 137 28.14 7.02 -1.70
N ASP A 138 29.19 7.59 -1.12
CA ASP A 138 30.20 8.35 -1.86
C ASP A 138 31.37 7.46 -2.23
N SER A 139 31.92 7.66 -3.43
CA SER A 139 33.16 7.01 -3.82
C SER A 139 34.34 7.49 -2.95
N LEU A 140 35.33 6.61 -2.78
CA LEU A 140 36.61 6.95 -2.17
C LEU A 140 37.54 7.73 -3.12
N ASP A 141 37.25 7.72 -4.42
CA ASP A 141 37.99 8.45 -5.44
C ASP A 141 37.39 9.85 -5.68
N ASP A 142 38.23 10.88 -5.79
CA ASP A 142 37.80 12.27 -6.02
C ASP A 142 37.00 12.49 -7.33
N ASN A 143 37.01 11.51 -8.24
CA ASN A 143 36.24 11.50 -9.50
C ASN A 143 35.18 10.39 -9.56
N GLY A 144 34.95 9.68 -8.45
CA GLY A 144 34.06 8.54 -8.42
C GLY A 144 32.59 8.90 -8.40
N GLU A 145 31.73 7.90 -8.61
CA GLU A 145 30.28 8.09 -8.61
C GLU A 145 29.75 8.23 -7.17
N THR A 146 28.76 9.10 -7.00
CA THR A 146 27.94 9.15 -5.78
C THR A 146 26.63 8.44 -6.06
N ASP A 147 26.29 7.46 -5.22
CA ASP A 147 25.09 6.64 -5.37
C ASP A 147 24.08 6.98 -4.28
N TYR A 148 22.92 7.50 -4.69
CA TYR A 148 21.74 7.61 -3.83
C TYR A 148 20.84 6.39 -4.06
N ASN A 149 20.54 5.68 -2.98
CA ASN A 149 19.64 4.54 -2.96
C ASN A 149 18.47 4.84 -2.04
N ALA A 150 17.24 4.78 -2.55
CA ALA A 150 16.05 4.96 -1.75
C ALA A 150 15.10 3.76 -1.83
N LEU A 151 14.32 3.58 -0.78
CA LEU A 151 13.22 2.62 -0.74
C LEU A 151 12.09 3.14 0.16
N TRP A 152 10.90 2.60 -0.06
CA TRP A 152 9.78 2.74 0.86
C TRP A 152 9.71 1.52 1.77
N SER A 153 9.58 1.79 3.07
CA SER A 153 9.27 0.78 4.08
C SER A 153 7.83 0.97 4.53
N LEU A 154 7.08 -0.13 4.65
CA LEU A 154 5.69 -0.09 5.11
C LEU A 154 5.60 -0.65 6.53
N ILE A 155 4.91 0.06 7.41
CA ILE A 155 4.56 -0.40 8.76
C ILE A 155 3.04 -0.44 8.87
N SER A 156 2.48 -1.56 9.33
CA SER A 156 1.07 -1.61 9.71
C SER A 156 0.92 -1.12 11.15
N LEU A 157 0.02 -0.16 11.36
CA LEU A 157 -0.30 0.37 12.69
C LEU A 157 -1.52 -0.33 13.30
N THR A 158 -2.12 -1.28 12.58
CA THR A 158 -3.40 -1.90 12.93
C THR A 158 -3.23 -3.10 13.85
N SER A 159 -4.02 -3.15 14.92
CA SER A 159 -4.11 -4.35 15.73
C SER A 159 -5.03 -5.38 15.08
N THR A 160 -4.56 -6.62 15.00
CA THR A 160 -5.37 -7.75 14.50
C THR A 160 -6.60 -8.05 15.37
N SER A 161 -6.58 -7.67 16.65
CA SER A 161 -7.74 -7.80 17.56
C SER A 161 -8.92 -6.92 17.14
N ASP A 162 -8.65 -5.82 16.47
CA ASP A 162 -9.65 -4.80 16.12
C ASP A 162 -10.27 -5.08 14.74
N LEU A 163 -9.61 -5.97 13.98
CA LEU A 163 -10.00 -6.36 12.62
C LEU A 163 -10.96 -7.54 12.58
N PHE A 164 -11.02 -8.37 13.63
CA PHE A 164 -11.72 -9.65 13.60
C PHE A 164 -12.61 -9.84 14.83
N LEU A 165 -13.85 -10.24 14.57
CA LEU A 165 -14.87 -10.52 15.58
C LEU A 165 -15.24 -12.01 15.58
N THR A 166 -15.53 -12.55 16.76
CA THR A 166 -16.16 -13.86 16.91
C THR A 166 -17.63 -13.78 16.51
N TYR A 167 -18.22 -14.92 16.13
CA TYR A 167 -19.64 -15.01 15.79
C TYR A 167 -20.56 -14.49 16.92
N ASP A 168 -20.17 -14.71 18.18
CA ASP A 168 -20.91 -14.24 19.36
C ASP A 168 -20.98 -12.70 19.46
N ASN A 169 -20.00 -11.99 18.88
CA ASN A 169 -19.96 -10.52 18.84
C ASN A 169 -20.65 -9.94 17.60
N TYR A 170 -20.99 -10.78 16.61
CA TYR A 170 -21.62 -10.37 15.35
C TYR A 170 -23.16 -10.30 15.44
N MET A 171 -23.75 -10.90 16.50
CA MET A 171 -25.20 -11.10 16.67
C MET A 171 -25.85 -10.15 17.70
N TYR A 172 -25.11 -9.16 18.20
CA TYR A 172 -25.60 -8.12 19.12
C TYR A 172 -25.48 -6.73 18.52
#